data_AF-A0A3B3DI70-F1
#
_entry.id   AF-A0A3B3DI70-F1
#
_cell.length_a   1.000
_cell.length_b   1.000
_cell.length_c   1.000
_cell.angle_alpha   90.00
_cell.angle_beta   90.00
_cell.angle_gamma   90.00
#
_symmetry.space_group_name_H-M   'P 1'
#
loop_
_entity.id
_entity.type
_entity.pdbx_description
1 polymer ?
#
loop_
_entity_poly.entity_id
_entity_poly.type
_entity_poly.pdbx_seq_one_letter_code
_entity_poly.pdbx_strand_id
1 'polypeptide(L)'
;MAVRLFEGKDHAASYLRYRVSPRELITRIMDFMEKQTPKQYNLAVDVGCGSGQGTVLLAQHFTKVVGTDVSPAQLEMASTNTNPPNVSYRECPAEELPFANGEVDLVTAMTAAHWFDRQRFIQEADRVLRPGGCLALLSYSLNMKLEFGDVSDTLNDICEEFYAALLPFRSSYLGLSSMKIYFDLFNSCSYPDKEWNECFPVRRTVTLGEYIGMVQTFSSYERLKRKDPAEAERLSNYIQNNAGDRTEQPSQQNTGKVLCRNFYLQEEVAVCHDDLVSGHRSYNDCSLFLLAGKKTVTDLFWKHT
;
A
#
# COMPACT_ATOMS: atom_id res chain seq x y z
N MET A 1 18.49 -6.76 6.28
CA MET A 1 17.57 -7.43 7.24
C MET A 1 16.27 -6.66 7.29
N ALA A 2 15.13 -7.34 7.15
CA ALA A 2 13.81 -6.73 7.30
C ALA A 2 13.54 -6.22 8.73
N VAL A 3 12.73 -5.18 8.86
CA VAL A 3 12.44 -4.51 10.14
C VAL A 3 11.20 -5.11 10.82
N ARG A 4 11.40 -5.84 11.93
CA ARG A 4 10.33 -6.39 12.77
C ARG A 4 9.74 -5.31 13.69
N LEU A 5 8.45 -5.01 13.55
CA LEU A 5 7.71 -4.02 14.37
C LEU A 5 6.30 -4.46 14.81
N PHE A 6 5.67 -5.37 14.05
CA PHE A 6 4.23 -5.66 14.07
C PHE A 6 3.89 -7.06 14.62
N GLU A 7 4.60 -7.48 15.68
CA GLU A 7 4.55 -8.85 16.24
C GLU A 7 3.48 -9.02 17.36
N GLY A 8 2.83 -7.94 17.81
CA GLY A 8 1.83 -7.98 18.89
C GLY A 8 0.40 -8.24 18.39
N LYS A 9 -0.33 -9.17 19.04
CA LYS A 9 -1.71 -9.54 18.66
C LYS A 9 -2.70 -8.38 18.72
N ASP A 10 -2.67 -7.57 19.78
CA ASP A 10 -3.55 -6.40 19.92
C ASP A 10 -3.34 -5.39 18.77
N HIS A 11 -2.08 -5.24 18.33
CA HIS A 11 -1.75 -4.39 17.20
C HIS A 11 -2.27 -4.99 15.89
N ALA A 12 -2.12 -6.31 15.67
CA ALA A 12 -2.67 -6.98 14.49
C ALA A 12 -4.21 -6.86 14.42
N ALA A 13 -4.91 -7.03 15.54
CA ALA A 13 -6.36 -6.84 15.63
C ALA A 13 -6.78 -5.38 15.37
N SER A 14 -6.06 -4.40 15.91
CA SER A 14 -6.30 -2.98 15.62
C SER A 14 -6.01 -2.63 14.16
N TYR A 15 -4.93 -3.18 13.60
CA TYR A 15 -4.55 -3.03 12.19
C TYR A 15 -5.62 -3.61 11.25
N LEU A 16 -6.16 -4.79 11.56
CA LEU A 16 -7.30 -5.40 10.86
C LEU A 16 -8.54 -4.50 10.91
N ARG A 17 -8.86 -3.93 12.08
CA ARG A 17 -10.08 -3.15 12.30
C ARG A 17 -10.08 -1.77 11.62
N TYR A 18 -8.97 -1.05 11.64
CA TYR A 18 -8.96 0.39 11.30
C TYR A 18 -8.19 0.78 10.03
N ARG A 19 -7.45 -0.14 9.38
CA ARG A 19 -6.65 0.21 8.19
C ARG A 19 -7.48 0.27 6.92
N VAL A 20 -7.10 1.20 6.03
CA VAL A 20 -7.70 1.37 4.71
C VAL A 20 -7.46 0.13 3.85
N SER A 21 -8.53 -0.64 3.59
CA SER A 21 -8.52 -1.71 2.59
C SER A 21 -8.32 -1.14 1.17
N PRO A 22 -7.40 -1.69 0.35
CA PRO A 22 -7.00 -1.13 -0.95
C PRO A 22 -7.94 -1.51 -2.11
N ARG A 23 -9.24 -1.68 -1.84
CA ARG A 23 -10.24 -2.26 -2.77
C ARG A 23 -10.24 -1.64 -4.17
N GLU A 24 -10.18 -0.31 -4.28
CA GLU A 24 -10.18 0.42 -5.55
C GLU A 24 -8.90 0.22 -6.37
N LEU A 25 -7.80 -0.19 -5.71
CA LEU A 25 -6.53 -0.49 -6.35
C LEU A 25 -6.49 -1.92 -6.89
N ILE A 26 -7.25 -2.85 -6.30
CA ILE A 26 -7.38 -4.24 -6.80
C ILE A 26 -8.00 -4.26 -8.19
N THR A 27 -9.07 -3.51 -8.43
CA THR A 27 -9.66 -3.39 -9.78
C THR A 27 -8.62 -2.94 -10.80
N ARG A 28 -7.81 -1.93 -10.47
CA ARG A 28 -6.76 -1.43 -11.35
C ARG A 28 -5.64 -2.44 -11.60
N ILE A 29 -5.25 -3.24 -10.59
CA ILE A 29 -4.31 -4.36 -10.76
C ILE A 29 -4.84 -5.36 -11.80
N MET A 30 -6.15 -5.58 -11.86
CA MET A 30 -6.75 -6.50 -12.84
C MET A 30 -6.93 -5.85 -14.21
N ASP A 31 -7.43 -4.60 -14.26
CA ASP A 31 -7.55 -3.81 -15.48
C ASP A 31 -6.22 -3.79 -16.25
N PHE A 32 -5.09 -3.68 -15.53
CA PHE A 32 -3.75 -3.88 -16.09
C PHE A 32 -3.59 -5.24 -16.75
N MET A 33 -3.60 -6.29 -15.92
CA MET A 33 -3.10 -7.60 -16.31
C MET A 33 -3.93 -8.15 -17.48
N GLU A 34 -5.24 -7.87 -17.46
CA GLU A 34 -6.18 -8.23 -18.51
C GLU A 34 -5.87 -7.52 -19.83
N LYS A 35 -5.36 -6.29 -19.82
CA LYS A 35 -4.95 -5.57 -21.05
C LYS A 35 -3.60 -6.04 -21.61
N GLN A 36 -2.69 -6.58 -20.81
CA GLN A 36 -1.43 -7.17 -21.32
C GLN A 36 -1.59 -8.61 -21.81
N THR A 37 -2.30 -9.44 -21.07
CA THR A 37 -2.47 -10.85 -21.43
C THR A 37 -3.80 -11.35 -20.88
N PRO A 38 -4.91 -11.23 -21.63
CA PRO A 38 -6.20 -11.79 -21.25
C PRO A 38 -6.07 -13.32 -21.06
N LYS A 39 -5.99 -13.76 -19.80
CA LYS A 39 -5.81 -15.17 -19.42
C LYS A 39 -6.45 -15.44 -18.05
N GLN A 40 -6.69 -16.71 -17.75
CA GLN A 40 -6.95 -17.13 -16.38
C GLN A 40 -5.64 -17.08 -15.58
N TYR A 41 -5.58 -16.24 -14.55
CA TYR A 41 -4.41 -16.16 -13.67
C TYR A 41 -4.42 -17.28 -12.64
N ASN A 42 -3.25 -17.89 -12.41
CA ASN A 42 -3.13 -19.04 -11.52
C ASN A 42 -2.74 -18.64 -10.09
N LEU A 43 -1.69 -17.83 -9.93
CA LEU A 43 -1.09 -17.58 -8.61
C LEU A 43 -0.80 -16.10 -8.37
N ALA A 44 -1.46 -15.52 -7.37
CA ALA A 44 -1.07 -14.25 -6.76
C ALA A 44 -0.37 -14.46 -5.41
N VAL A 45 0.60 -13.60 -5.11
CA VAL A 45 1.33 -13.55 -3.84
C VAL A 45 1.23 -12.14 -3.27
N ASP A 46 0.83 -12.00 -2.00
CA ASP A 46 0.76 -10.71 -1.29
C ASP A 46 1.82 -10.67 -0.19
N VAL A 47 2.85 -9.86 -0.38
CA VAL A 47 4.10 -9.88 0.39
C VAL A 47 4.08 -8.78 1.44
N GLY A 48 4.24 -9.18 2.71
CA GLY A 48 3.91 -8.36 3.87
C GLY A 48 2.41 -8.16 4.02
N CYS A 49 1.63 -9.24 3.87
CA CYS A 49 0.17 -9.20 3.80
C CYS A 49 -0.52 -8.71 5.09
N GLY A 50 0.19 -8.66 6.22
CA GLY A 50 -0.41 -8.38 7.52
C GLY A 50 -1.57 -9.34 7.82
N SER A 51 -2.67 -8.78 8.34
CA SER A 51 -3.90 -9.51 8.66
C SER A 51 -4.77 -9.83 7.42
N GLY A 52 -4.20 -9.83 6.21
CA GLY A 52 -4.79 -10.37 4.99
C GLY A 52 -5.82 -9.48 4.27
N GLN A 53 -6.02 -8.22 4.70
CA GLN A 53 -7.09 -7.36 4.17
C GLN A 53 -6.95 -6.98 2.69
N GLY A 54 -5.73 -7.08 2.14
CA GLY A 54 -5.44 -7.00 0.70
C GLY A 54 -5.60 -8.35 0.02
N THR A 55 -4.93 -9.37 0.56
CA THR A 55 -4.89 -10.76 0.07
C THR A 55 -6.26 -11.32 -0.31
N VAL A 56 -7.26 -11.18 0.58
CA VAL A 56 -8.60 -11.76 0.35
C VAL A 56 -9.36 -11.14 -0.83
N LEU A 57 -8.95 -9.96 -1.30
CA LEU A 57 -9.58 -9.28 -2.45
C LEU A 57 -9.11 -9.86 -3.79
N LEU A 58 -7.91 -10.43 -3.83
CA LEU A 58 -7.36 -11.12 -5.01
C LEU A 58 -8.06 -12.46 -5.27
N ALA A 59 -8.77 -13.00 -4.27
CA ALA A 59 -9.37 -14.33 -4.31
C ALA A 59 -10.36 -14.57 -5.46
N GLN A 60 -11.04 -13.52 -5.94
CA GLN A 60 -11.99 -13.62 -7.05
C GLN A 60 -11.33 -13.60 -8.45
N HIS A 61 -10.01 -13.35 -8.51
CA HIS A 61 -9.28 -13.10 -9.76
C HIS A 61 -8.22 -14.17 -10.10
N PHE A 62 -7.81 -14.99 -9.13
CA PHE A 62 -6.73 -15.98 -9.28
C PHE A 62 -7.19 -17.36 -8.80
N THR A 63 -6.74 -18.44 -9.47
CA THR A 63 -6.99 -19.82 -9.03
C THR A 63 -6.49 -20.06 -7.60
N LYS A 64 -5.41 -19.39 -7.19
CA LYS A 64 -4.81 -19.46 -5.86
C LYS A 64 -4.20 -18.11 -5.45
N VAL A 65 -4.32 -17.78 -4.17
CA VAL A 65 -3.66 -16.63 -3.54
C VAL A 65 -2.85 -17.08 -2.32
N VAL A 66 -1.66 -16.51 -2.14
CA VAL A 66 -0.83 -16.76 -0.95
C VAL A 66 -0.40 -15.43 -0.33
N GLY A 67 -0.86 -15.14 0.90
CA GLY A 67 -0.29 -14.07 1.70
C GLY A 67 0.99 -14.52 2.39
N THR A 68 2.02 -13.68 2.42
CA THR A 68 3.26 -13.92 3.16
C THR A 68 3.58 -12.76 4.08
N ASP A 69 4.06 -13.07 5.29
CA ASP A 69 4.50 -12.06 6.28
C ASP A 69 5.60 -12.65 7.17
N VAL A 70 6.29 -11.79 7.92
CA VAL A 70 7.31 -12.17 8.93
C VAL A 70 6.77 -12.18 10.36
N SER A 71 5.49 -11.82 10.55
CA SER A 71 4.81 -11.78 11.85
C SER A 71 3.79 -12.92 11.99
N PRO A 72 4.07 -13.96 12.80
CA PRO A 72 3.11 -15.03 13.07
C PRO A 72 1.77 -14.52 13.62
N ALA A 73 1.77 -13.43 14.40
CA ALA A 73 0.55 -12.82 14.94
C ALA A 73 -0.33 -12.18 13.85
N GLN A 74 0.26 -11.64 12.78
CA GLN A 74 -0.49 -11.14 11.62
C GLN A 74 -1.09 -12.32 10.83
N LEU A 75 -0.32 -13.38 10.61
CA LEU A 75 -0.77 -14.56 9.86
C LEU A 75 -1.83 -15.38 10.60
N GLU A 76 -1.78 -15.44 11.93
CA GLU A 76 -2.83 -16.01 12.79
C GLU A 76 -4.14 -15.23 12.59
N MET A 77 -4.10 -13.90 12.71
CA MET A 77 -5.26 -13.03 12.47
C MET A 77 -5.79 -13.16 11.03
N ALA A 78 -4.91 -13.18 10.02
CA ALA A 78 -5.29 -13.35 8.63
C ALA A 78 -6.01 -14.69 8.40
N SER A 79 -5.44 -15.79 8.91
CA SER A 79 -6.00 -17.14 8.77
C SER A 79 -7.36 -17.27 9.46
N THR A 80 -7.53 -16.68 10.66
CA THR A 80 -8.80 -16.70 11.41
C THR A 80 -9.92 -15.89 10.74
N ASN A 81 -9.60 -14.88 9.94
CA ASN A 81 -10.57 -14.00 9.28
C ASN A 81 -10.73 -14.27 7.78
N THR A 82 -10.13 -15.33 7.25
CA THR A 82 -10.14 -15.65 5.82
C THR A 82 -11.26 -16.64 5.46
N ASN A 83 -12.22 -16.14 4.68
CA ASN A 83 -13.34 -16.92 4.15
C ASN A 83 -13.11 -17.54 2.75
N PRO A 84 -12.33 -16.95 1.81
CA PRO A 84 -12.15 -17.55 0.49
C PRO A 84 -11.29 -18.83 0.52
N PRO A 85 -11.74 -19.96 -0.05
CA PRO A 85 -11.07 -21.27 0.08
C PRO A 85 -9.80 -21.41 -0.76
N ASN A 86 -9.51 -20.46 -1.66
CA ASN A 86 -8.30 -20.40 -2.48
C ASN A 86 -7.21 -19.46 -1.93
N VAL A 87 -7.45 -18.83 -0.77
CA VAL A 87 -6.46 -18.01 -0.05
C VAL A 87 -5.76 -18.86 0.99
N SER A 88 -4.44 -18.67 1.13
CA SER A 88 -3.61 -19.35 2.14
C SER A 88 -2.49 -18.44 2.62
N TYR A 89 -1.86 -18.75 3.76
CA TYR A 89 -0.83 -17.92 4.38
C TYR A 89 0.45 -18.71 4.67
N ARG A 90 1.61 -18.04 4.61
CA ARG A 90 2.93 -18.61 4.92
C ARG A 90 3.83 -17.60 5.62
N GLU A 91 4.58 -18.04 6.63
CA GLU A 91 5.66 -17.23 7.21
C GLU A 91 6.89 -17.29 6.29
N CYS A 92 7.30 -16.15 5.74
CA CYS A 92 8.59 -15.99 5.08
C CYS A 92 8.99 -14.51 4.99
N PRO A 93 10.29 -14.18 4.89
CA PRO A 93 10.73 -12.84 4.54
C PRO A 93 10.35 -12.49 3.10
N ALA A 94 10.26 -11.20 2.79
CA ALA A 94 9.98 -10.71 1.44
C ALA A 94 11.13 -11.02 0.46
N GLU A 95 12.32 -11.22 1.01
CA GLU A 95 13.59 -11.44 0.32
C GLU A 95 13.92 -12.93 0.05
N GLU A 96 13.00 -13.84 0.38
CA GLU A 96 13.15 -15.30 0.23
C GLU A 96 11.75 -15.96 0.20
N LEU A 97 11.11 -15.94 -0.98
CA LEU A 97 9.73 -16.35 -1.19
C LEU A 97 9.63 -17.84 -1.61
N PRO A 98 8.76 -18.65 -0.97
CA PRO A 98 8.69 -20.11 -1.16
C PRO A 98 7.92 -20.52 -2.43
N PHE A 99 8.36 -20.03 -3.59
CA PHE A 99 7.82 -20.30 -4.94
C PHE A 99 8.96 -20.58 -5.93
N ALA A 100 8.66 -21.34 -6.98
CA ALA A 100 9.61 -21.66 -8.04
C ALA A 100 9.88 -20.45 -8.96
N ASN A 101 10.97 -20.52 -9.73
CA ASN A 101 11.31 -19.46 -10.68
C ASN A 101 10.21 -19.38 -11.77
N GLY A 102 9.63 -18.20 -11.97
CA GLY A 102 8.56 -18.00 -12.94
C GLY A 102 7.23 -18.71 -12.63
N GLU A 103 6.93 -18.99 -11.35
CA GLU A 103 5.66 -19.61 -10.93
C GLU A 103 4.51 -18.59 -10.81
N VAL A 104 4.80 -17.34 -10.43
CA VAL A 104 3.80 -16.36 -9.96
C VAL A 104 3.28 -15.48 -11.10
N ASP A 105 1.96 -15.24 -11.16
CA ASP A 105 1.33 -14.28 -12.09
C ASP A 105 1.37 -12.85 -11.55
N LEU A 106 1.17 -12.66 -10.25
CA LEU A 106 1.12 -11.36 -9.58
C LEU A 106 1.87 -11.42 -8.24
N VAL A 107 2.85 -10.54 -8.03
CA VAL A 107 3.40 -10.22 -6.71
C VAL A 107 2.88 -8.86 -6.31
N THR A 108 2.25 -8.77 -5.13
CA THR A 108 1.83 -7.49 -4.53
C THR A 108 2.58 -7.22 -3.23
N ALA A 109 2.67 -5.96 -2.83
CA ALA A 109 3.09 -5.59 -1.47
C ALA A 109 2.27 -4.39 -0.98
N MET A 110 1.20 -4.67 -0.22
CA MET A 110 0.19 -3.68 0.12
C MET A 110 0.53 -2.93 1.41
N THR A 111 1.14 -1.74 1.27
CA THR A 111 1.72 -0.91 2.35
C THR A 111 2.91 -1.50 3.10
N ALA A 112 3.53 -2.58 2.58
CA ALA A 112 4.65 -3.26 3.25
C ALA A 112 6.05 -2.95 2.67
N ALA A 113 6.17 -2.66 1.36
CA ALA A 113 7.44 -2.66 0.63
C ALA A 113 8.55 -1.73 1.17
N HIS A 114 8.18 -0.72 1.97
CA HIS A 114 9.12 0.20 2.60
C HIS A 114 9.89 -0.39 3.79
N TRP A 115 9.47 -1.53 4.33
CA TRP A 115 10.14 -2.24 5.44
C TRP A 115 11.15 -3.32 5.01
N PHE A 116 11.11 -3.72 3.74
CA PHE A 116 11.94 -4.79 3.18
C PHE A 116 13.35 -4.32 2.84
N ASP A 117 14.29 -5.26 2.73
CA ASP A 117 15.57 -5.11 2.06
C ASP A 117 15.34 -4.96 0.54
N ARG A 118 15.02 -3.73 0.14
CA ARG A 118 14.42 -3.36 -1.16
C ARG A 118 15.10 -3.97 -2.38
N GLN A 119 16.43 -3.98 -2.41
CA GLN A 119 17.18 -4.54 -3.54
C GLN A 119 16.99 -6.05 -3.65
N ARG A 120 17.04 -6.77 -2.53
CA ARG A 120 16.78 -8.22 -2.50
C ARG A 120 15.34 -8.55 -2.84
N PHE A 121 14.38 -7.77 -2.32
CA PHE A 121 12.97 -7.96 -2.64
C PHE A 121 12.67 -7.79 -4.14
N ILE A 122 13.25 -6.79 -4.82
CA ILE A 122 13.06 -6.64 -6.28
C ILE A 122 13.69 -7.81 -7.06
N GLN A 123 14.87 -8.28 -6.65
CA GLN A 123 15.51 -9.47 -7.25
C GLN A 123 14.66 -10.74 -7.05
N GLU A 124 14.07 -10.90 -5.87
CA GLU A 124 13.26 -12.07 -5.53
C GLU A 124 11.87 -12.04 -6.19
N ALA A 125 11.26 -10.84 -6.29
CA ALA A 125 10.05 -10.61 -7.06
C ALA A 125 10.27 -10.94 -8.54
N ASP A 126 11.37 -10.49 -9.15
CA ASP A 126 11.72 -10.91 -10.51
C ASP A 126 11.86 -12.43 -10.62
N ARG A 127 12.59 -13.06 -9.68
CA ARG A 127 12.83 -14.52 -9.71
C ARG A 127 11.51 -15.31 -9.76
N VAL A 128 10.55 -14.99 -8.90
CA VAL A 128 9.28 -15.73 -8.82
C VAL A 128 8.28 -15.36 -9.92
N LEU A 129 8.35 -14.15 -10.48
CA LEU A 129 7.44 -13.70 -11.53
C LEU A 129 7.73 -14.37 -12.88
N ARG A 130 6.65 -14.88 -13.48
CA ARG A 130 6.67 -15.47 -14.83
C ARG A 130 6.82 -14.40 -15.91
N PRO A 131 7.21 -14.77 -17.14
CA PRO A 131 7.06 -13.90 -18.31
C PRO A 131 5.62 -13.41 -18.45
N GLY A 132 5.40 -12.09 -18.54
CA GLY A 132 4.06 -11.50 -18.48
C GLY A 132 3.35 -11.68 -17.12
N GLY A 133 4.09 -11.56 -16.01
CA GLY A 133 3.59 -11.41 -14.65
C GLY A 133 3.83 -10.00 -14.09
N CYS A 134 3.07 -9.62 -13.06
CA CYS A 134 2.98 -8.25 -12.52
C CYS A 134 3.71 -8.07 -11.17
N LEU A 135 4.35 -6.91 -10.95
CA LEU A 135 4.75 -6.45 -9.62
C LEU A 135 3.95 -5.19 -9.21
N ALA A 136 3.04 -5.32 -8.24
CA ALA A 136 2.24 -4.20 -7.74
C ALA A 136 2.67 -3.74 -6.33
N LEU A 137 3.24 -2.55 -6.21
CA LEU A 137 3.68 -1.98 -4.92
C LEU A 137 2.75 -0.83 -4.50
N LEU A 138 1.96 -1.03 -3.43
CA LEU A 138 0.88 -0.11 -3.03
C LEU A 138 1.22 0.62 -1.73
N SER A 139 0.75 1.86 -1.60
CA SER A 139 0.88 2.68 -0.39
C SER A 139 -0.14 3.82 -0.34
N TYR A 140 -0.12 4.60 0.74
CA TYR A 140 -0.83 5.87 0.85
C TYR A 140 -0.05 6.89 1.69
N SER A 141 -0.34 8.16 1.45
CA SER A 141 0.17 9.28 2.25
C SER A 141 -0.47 9.31 3.64
N LEU A 142 0.30 9.71 4.64
CA LEU A 142 -0.22 10.01 5.98
C LEU A 142 -0.80 11.44 6.08
N ASN A 143 -0.58 12.28 5.07
CA ASN A 143 -1.34 13.53 4.90
C ASN A 143 -2.74 13.16 4.40
N MET A 144 -3.66 13.02 5.34
CA MET A 144 -5.07 12.66 5.14
C MET A 144 -5.95 13.85 5.51
N LYS A 145 -6.78 14.35 4.59
CA LYS A 145 -7.72 15.45 4.89
C LYS A 145 -9.01 14.93 5.50
N LEU A 146 -9.47 15.58 6.56
CA LEU A 146 -10.75 15.37 7.23
C LEU A 146 -11.82 16.34 6.69
N GLU A 147 -13.02 15.82 6.45
CA GLU A 147 -14.24 16.57 6.06
C GLU A 147 -15.39 16.18 7.01
N PHE A 148 -15.62 17.00 8.04
CA PHE A 148 -16.59 16.78 9.12
C PHE A 148 -17.53 18.00 9.30
N GLY A 149 -17.94 18.61 8.18
CA GLY A 149 -18.74 19.85 8.22
C GLY A 149 -17.94 21.03 8.79
N ASP A 150 -18.54 21.82 9.66
CA ASP A 150 -17.99 23.12 10.10
C ASP A 150 -16.73 22.99 10.96
N VAL A 151 -16.49 21.82 11.59
CA VAL A 151 -15.26 21.53 12.36
C VAL A 151 -14.10 21.01 11.50
N SER A 152 -14.28 20.90 10.17
CA SER A 152 -13.29 20.27 9.28
C SER A 152 -11.88 20.87 9.42
N ASP A 153 -11.74 22.19 9.31
CA ASP A 153 -10.41 22.80 9.27
C ASP A 153 -9.70 22.70 10.63
N THR A 154 -10.40 22.99 11.75
CA THR A 154 -9.88 22.75 13.11
C THR A 154 -9.47 21.29 13.35
N LEU A 155 -10.19 20.30 12.82
CA LEU A 155 -9.77 18.90 12.92
C LEU A 155 -8.53 18.58 12.08
N ASN A 156 -8.35 19.24 10.93
CA ASN A 156 -7.11 19.10 10.16
C ASN A 156 -5.94 19.73 10.90
N ASP A 157 -6.07 20.94 11.44
CA ASP A 157 -5.03 21.62 12.24
C ASP A 157 -4.55 20.73 13.41
N ILE A 158 -5.49 20.21 14.21
CA ILE A 158 -5.23 19.30 15.33
C ILE A 158 -4.51 18.02 14.87
N CYS A 159 -4.85 17.51 13.68
CA CYS A 159 -4.20 16.32 13.14
C CYS A 159 -2.80 16.62 12.57
N GLU A 160 -2.56 17.81 12.00
CA GLU A 160 -1.22 18.23 11.59
C GLU A 160 -0.28 18.38 12.79
N GLU A 161 -0.75 18.96 13.90
CA GLU A 161 -0.01 18.98 15.18
C GLU A 161 0.31 17.57 15.69
N PHE A 162 -0.67 16.65 15.65
CA PHE A 162 -0.47 15.26 16.05
C PHE A 162 0.52 14.53 15.14
N TYR A 163 0.46 14.75 13.83
CA TYR A 163 1.45 14.20 12.89
C TYR A 163 2.85 14.73 13.17
N ALA A 164 2.99 16.04 13.45
CA ALA A 164 4.26 16.65 13.84
C ALA A 164 4.81 16.02 15.14
N ALA A 165 3.98 15.83 16.16
CA ALA A 165 4.35 15.15 17.41
C ALA A 165 4.81 13.69 17.20
N LEU A 166 4.30 13.01 16.17
CA LEU A 166 4.71 11.65 15.80
C LEU A 166 5.97 11.58 14.91
N LEU A 167 6.44 12.68 14.30
CA LEU A 167 7.64 12.68 13.44
C LEU A 167 8.91 12.17 14.14
N PRO A 168 9.24 12.57 15.39
CA PRO A 168 10.42 12.05 16.11
C PRO A 168 10.38 10.53 16.34
N PHE A 169 9.20 9.92 16.24
CA PHE A 169 8.97 8.49 16.44
C PHE A 169 8.91 7.71 15.12
N ARG A 170 9.05 8.37 13.95
CA ARG A 170 9.25 7.68 12.67
C ARG A 170 10.55 6.86 12.69
N SER A 171 10.52 5.66 12.09
CA SER A 171 11.73 4.84 11.97
C SER A 171 12.72 5.49 11.00
N SER A 172 13.98 5.64 11.41
CA SER A 172 15.06 6.17 10.56
C SER A 172 15.28 5.35 9.28
N TYR A 173 14.95 4.06 9.32
CA TYR A 173 14.94 3.17 8.15
C TYR A 173 14.03 3.67 7.01
N LEU A 174 12.99 4.44 7.34
CA LEU A 174 12.03 4.99 6.38
C LEU A 174 12.37 6.41 5.90
N GLY A 175 13.50 6.97 6.30
CA GLY A 175 13.90 8.35 6.00
C GLY A 175 12.79 9.37 6.33
N LEU A 176 12.76 10.47 5.58
CA LEU A 176 11.73 11.51 5.73
C LEU A 176 10.40 11.17 5.03
N SER A 177 10.41 10.37 3.97
CA SER A 177 9.23 10.11 3.14
C SER A 177 9.18 8.67 2.62
N SER A 178 8.06 7.99 2.85
CA SER A 178 7.79 6.67 2.28
C SER A 178 7.53 6.76 0.78
N MET A 179 7.01 7.89 0.28
CA MET A 179 6.80 8.12 -1.15
C MET A 179 8.13 8.07 -1.93
N LYS A 180 9.18 8.72 -1.41
CA LYS A 180 10.53 8.60 -2.00
C LYS A 180 11.01 7.15 -2.05
N ILE A 181 10.75 6.34 -1.02
CA ILE A 181 11.16 4.93 -1.00
C ILE A 181 10.50 4.12 -2.13
N TYR A 182 9.21 4.35 -2.39
CA TYR A 182 8.51 3.68 -3.50
C TYR A 182 8.93 4.24 -4.86
N PHE A 183 9.25 5.53 -4.97
CA PHE A 183 9.83 6.13 -6.18
C PHE A 183 11.26 5.62 -6.46
N ASP A 184 12.06 5.35 -5.41
CA ASP A 184 13.38 4.74 -5.55
C ASP A 184 13.27 3.26 -5.95
N LEU A 185 12.32 2.51 -5.37
CA LEU A 185 11.95 1.15 -5.80
C LEU A 185 11.56 1.13 -7.28
N PHE A 186 10.61 1.98 -7.67
CA PHE A 186 10.17 2.20 -9.05
C PHE A 186 11.35 2.44 -9.99
N ASN A 187 12.23 3.39 -9.68
CA ASN A 187 13.41 3.67 -10.50
C ASN A 187 14.39 2.48 -10.55
N SER A 188 14.51 1.68 -9.49
CA SER A 188 15.38 0.50 -9.43
C SER A 188 14.87 -0.72 -10.21
N CYS A 189 13.56 -0.85 -10.46
CA CYS A 189 13.02 -1.95 -11.27
C CYS A 189 13.58 -1.90 -12.70
N SER A 190 14.26 -2.95 -13.14
CA SER A 190 14.83 -3.06 -14.49
C SER A 190 13.85 -3.61 -15.53
N TYR A 191 12.57 -3.74 -15.18
CA TYR A 191 11.54 -4.14 -16.13
C TYR A 191 11.41 -3.03 -17.20
N PRO A 192 11.20 -3.39 -18.49
CA PRO A 192 11.52 -2.49 -19.60
C PRO A 192 10.66 -1.22 -19.69
N ASP A 193 9.50 -1.23 -19.05
CA ASP A 193 8.48 -0.20 -19.13
C ASP A 193 7.85 0.03 -17.73
N LYS A 194 7.58 1.28 -17.26
CA LYS A 194 7.07 1.58 -15.88
C LYS A 194 6.45 2.98 -15.60
N GLU A 195 5.28 3.03 -14.93
CA GLU A 195 4.45 4.21 -14.54
C GLU A 195 4.25 4.24 -13.02
N TRP A 196 3.92 5.42 -12.54
CA TRP A 196 3.87 5.81 -11.16
C TRP A 196 2.53 6.53 -10.90
N ASN A 197 1.57 5.84 -10.29
CA ASN A 197 0.28 6.44 -9.96
C ASN A 197 0.39 7.23 -8.65
N GLU A 198 0.23 8.55 -8.73
CA GLU A 198 0.12 9.44 -7.57
C GLU A 198 -1.31 9.95 -7.33
N CYS A 199 -1.52 10.47 -6.12
CA CYS A 199 -2.64 11.35 -5.78
C CYS A 199 -4.05 10.78 -6.05
N PHE A 200 -4.21 9.45 -6.13
CA PHE A 200 -5.54 8.85 -6.26
C PHE A 200 -6.35 9.08 -4.98
N PRO A 201 -7.48 9.82 -5.04
CA PRO A 201 -8.19 10.29 -3.86
C PRO A 201 -9.19 9.24 -3.34
N VAL A 202 -8.77 8.40 -2.40
CA VAL A 202 -9.69 7.44 -1.75
C VAL A 202 -10.42 8.14 -0.62
N ARG A 203 -11.73 8.33 -0.83
CA ARG A 203 -12.67 8.85 0.16
C ARG A 203 -13.26 7.69 0.98
N ARG A 204 -13.28 7.84 2.30
CA ARG A 204 -13.88 6.88 3.26
C ARG A 204 -14.78 7.63 4.22
N THR A 205 -16.04 7.21 4.35
CA THR A 205 -16.87 7.62 5.49
C THR A 205 -16.36 6.90 6.73
N VAL A 206 -16.03 7.64 7.79
CA VAL A 206 -15.57 7.09 9.08
C VAL A 206 -16.09 7.96 10.22
N THR A 207 -16.19 7.37 11.41
CA THR A 207 -16.27 8.14 12.66
C THR A 207 -14.91 8.71 13.05
N LEU A 208 -14.90 9.73 13.91
CA LEU A 208 -13.65 10.27 14.48
C LEU A 208 -12.88 9.19 15.27
N GLY A 209 -13.60 8.34 16.02
CA GLY A 209 -13.00 7.23 16.77
C GLY A 209 -12.34 6.18 15.88
N GLU A 210 -12.85 5.94 14.67
CA GLU A 210 -12.21 5.09 13.68
C GLU A 210 -10.98 5.74 13.04
N TYR A 211 -10.98 7.06 12.84
CA TYR A 211 -9.78 7.79 12.43
C TYR A 211 -8.68 7.74 13.50
N ILE A 212 -9.02 8.01 14.77
CA ILE A 212 -8.06 7.93 15.89
C ILE A 212 -7.53 6.49 16.01
N GLY A 213 -8.41 5.49 15.99
CA GLY A 213 -8.02 4.07 15.97
C GLY A 213 -7.10 3.72 14.80
N MET A 214 -7.33 4.28 13.61
CA MET A 214 -6.43 4.14 12.46
C MET A 214 -5.05 4.72 12.76
N VAL A 215 -4.95 5.96 13.25
CA VAL A 215 -3.62 6.57 13.54
C VAL A 215 -2.90 5.86 14.69
N GLN A 216 -3.63 5.31 15.66
CA GLN A 216 -3.05 4.48 16.72
C GLN A 216 -2.35 3.20 16.20
N THR A 217 -2.69 2.72 15.00
CA THR A 217 -1.96 1.60 14.34
C THR A 217 -0.65 2.05 13.65
N PHE A 218 -0.24 3.31 13.74
CA PHE A 218 0.94 3.81 13.03
C PHE A 218 2.22 3.43 13.78
N SER A 219 3.28 3.04 13.05
CA SER A 219 4.54 2.61 13.65
C SER A 219 5.25 3.71 14.46
N SER A 220 4.98 4.98 14.16
CA SER A 220 5.37 6.12 14.99
C SER A 220 4.57 6.19 16.29
N TYR A 221 3.26 6.03 16.26
CA TYR A 221 2.41 5.99 17.45
C TYR A 221 2.78 4.81 18.38
N GLU A 222 3.00 3.62 17.81
CA GLU A 222 3.52 2.46 18.54
C GLU A 222 4.87 2.74 19.22
N ARG A 223 5.80 3.42 18.54
CA ARG A 223 7.11 3.78 19.11
C ARG A 223 7.01 4.88 20.16
N LEU A 224 6.03 5.79 20.07
CA LEU A 224 5.69 6.70 21.16
C LEU A 224 5.12 5.92 22.34
N LYS A 225 4.05 5.14 22.15
CA LYS A 225 3.36 4.36 23.19
C LYS A 225 4.29 3.40 23.95
N ARG A 226 5.31 2.84 23.30
CA ARG A 226 6.34 1.98 23.95
C ARG A 226 7.41 2.77 24.73
N LYS A 227 7.58 4.07 24.47
CA LYS A 227 8.52 4.97 25.18
C LYS A 227 7.83 5.76 26.30
N ASP A 228 6.63 6.26 26.01
CA ASP A 228 5.79 7.07 26.88
C ASP A 228 4.31 6.76 26.58
N PRO A 229 3.69 5.83 27.36
CA PRO A 229 2.28 5.49 27.18
C PRO A 229 1.33 6.65 27.49
N ALA A 230 1.71 7.51 28.45
CA ALA A 230 0.86 8.60 28.93
C ALA A 230 0.78 9.72 27.89
N GLU A 231 1.89 10.06 27.23
CA GLU A 231 1.90 11.01 26.12
C GLU A 231 1.16 10.48 24.88
N ALA A 232 1.28 9.18 24.57
CA ALA A 232 0.50 8.55 23.50
C ALA A 232 -1.02 8.67 23.74
N GLU A 233 -1.46 8.36 24.96
CA GLU A 233 -2.86 8.49 25.38
C GLU A 233 -3.31 9.95 25.39
N ARG A 234 -2.49 10.87 25.94
CA ARG A 234 -2.77 12.32 25.95
C ARG A 234 -3.01 12.86 24.54
N LEU A 235 -2.17 12.50 23.57
CA LEU A 235 -2.33 12.94 22.18
C LEU A 235 -3.58 12.37 21.52
N SER A 236 -3.91 11.09 21.75
CA SER A 236 -5.16 10.51 21.24
C SER A 236 -6.41 11.19 21.82
N ASN A 237 -6.40 11.41 23.14
CA ASN A 237 -7.51 12.05 23.86
C ASN A 237 -7.62 13.54 23.52
N TYR A 238 -6.52 14.22 23.17
CA TYR A 238 -6.53 15.60 22.71
C TYR A 238 -7.39 15.78 21.44
N ILE A 239 -7.24 14.88 20.46
CA ILE A 239 -8.06 14.89 19.23
C ILE A 239 -9.54 14.63 19.56
N GLN A 240 -9.79 13.61 20.38
CA GLN A 240 -11.16 13.19 20.75
C GLN A 240 -11.92 14.30 21.49
N ASN A 241 -11.25 15.04 22.37
CA ASN A 241 -11.87 16.05 23.23
C ASN A 241 -12.03 17.40 22.51
N ASN A 242 -10.99 17.91 21.82
CA ASN A 242 -11.07 19.19 21.12
C ASN A 242 -12.03 19.17 19.90
N ALA A 243 -12.34 17.97 19.40
CA ALA A 243 -13.45 17.76 18.48
C ALA A 243 -14.82 17.92 19.16
N GLY A 244 -15.02 17.27 20.32
CA GLY A 244 -16.30 17.23 21.02
C GLY A 244 -16.69 18.55 21.69
N ASP A 245 -15.74 19.24 22.33
CA ASP A 245 -15.98 20.51 23.04
C ASP A 245 -16.37 21.68 22.11
N ARG A 246 -16.34 21.49 20.79
CA ARG A 246 -16.69 22.50 19.77
C ARG A 246 -17.90 22.14 18.92
N THR A 247 -18.55 20.99 19.14
CA THR A 247 -19.79 20.60 18.45
C THR A 247 -21.01 20.79 19.36
N GLU A 248 -21.79 21.84 19.14
CA GLU A 248 -23.01 22.11 19.95
C GLU A 248 -24.14 21.06 19.75
N GLN A 249 -24.00 20.11 18.82
CA GLN A 249 -25.02 19.08 18.53
C GLN A 249 -24.42 17.66 18.41
N PRO A 250 -24.37 16.87 19.52
CA PRO A 250 -23.74 15.54 19.56
C PRO A 250 -24.38 14.44 18.71
N SER A 251 -25.52 14.70 18.07
CA SER A 251 -26.40 13.67 17.47
C SER A 251 -26.31 13.53 15.95
N GLN A 252 -25.62 14.43 15.23
CA GLN A 252 -25.60 14.44 13.75
C GLN A 252 -24.22 14.57 13.07
N GLN A 253 -23.13 14.80 13.81
CA GLN A 253 -21.79 15.03 13.23
C GLN A 253 -20.73 13.93 13.53
N ASN A 254 -21.11 12.81 14.14
CA ASN A 254 -20.15 11.76 14.56
C ASN A 254 -19.49 10.99 13.40
N THR A 255 -19.93 11.18 12.15
CA THR A 255 -19.35 10.59 10.93
C THR A 255 -19.01 11.66 9.91
N GLY A 256 -17.78 11.64 9.41
CA GLY A 256 -17.31 12.50 8.31
C GLY A 256 -16.62 11.70 7.23
N LYS A 257 -15.92 12.37 6.32
CA LYS A 257 -15.10 11.73 5.28
C LYS A 257 -13.62 11.96 5.56
N VAL A 258 -12.84 10.89 5.48
CA VAL A 258 -11.38 10.94 5.34
C VAL A 258 -11.04 10.84 3.86
N LEU A 259 -10.14 11.70 3.42
CA LEU A 259 -9.54 11.71 2.09
C LEU A 259 -8.06 11.28 2.20
N CYS A 260 -7.79 10.03 1.83
CA CYS A 260 -6.43 9.53 1.67
C CYS A 260 -5.94 9.76 0.23
N ARG A 261 -4.68 10.17 0.06
CA ARG A 261 -4.01 10.11 -1.25
C ARG A 261 -3.21 8.82 -1.35
N ASN A 262 -3.66 7.89 -2.19
CA ASN A 262 -2.93 6.65 -2.46
C ASN A 262 -1.83 6.90 -3.51
N PHE A 263 -0.76 6.11 -3.43
CA PHE A 263 0.28 6.07 -4.46
C PHE A 263 0.75 4.62 -4.67
N TYR A 264 0.95 4.21 -5.92
CA TYR A 264 1.29 2.82 -6.24
C TYR A 264 1.98 2.66 -7.60
N LEU A 265 2.65 1.53 -7.76
CA LEU A 265 3.25 1.01 -9.00
C LEU A 265 2.44 -0.23 -9.43
N GLN A 266 1.87 -0.23 -10.63
CA GLN A 266 1.08 -1.31 -11.28
C GLN A 266 0.68 -0.85 -12.71
N GLU A 267 0.38 -1.76 -13.66
CA GLU A 267 0.96 -1.65 -15.02
C GLU A 267 -0.02 -1.51 -16.23
N GLU A 268 0.44 -1.38 -17.50
CA GLU A 268 -0.26 -1.14 -18.80
C GLU A 268 0.79 -0.94 -19.95
N VAL A 269 0.46 -0.41 -21.16
CA VAL A 269 1.38 -0.03 -22.28
C VAL A 269 0.78 1.12 -23.12
N ALA A 270 1.59 1.92 -23.84
CA ALA A 270 1.15 2.83 -24.91
C ALA A 270 1.99 2.70 -26.20
N VAL A 271 1.36 2.82 -27.37
CA VAL A 271 1.99 2.69 -28.71
C VAL A 271 2.37 4.07 -29.27
N CYS A 272 3.54 4.16 -29.91
CA CYS A 272 4.02 5.39 -30.53
C CYS A 272 3.67 5.45 -32.04
N HIS A 273 3.32 6.64 -32.52
CA HIS A 273 3.42 7.06 -33.92
C HIS A 273 4.19 8.38 -33.94
N ASP A 274 5.04 8.57 -34.95
CA ASP A 274 5.82 9.78 -35.13
C ASP A 274 4.94 10.97 -35.56
N ASP A 275 5.14 12.16 -34.96
CA ASP A 275 5.67 13.30 -35.72
C ASP A 275 5.94 14.58 -34.87
N LEU A 276 7.14 15.12 -35.06
CA LEU A 276 7.52 16.54 -35.25
C LEU A 276 7.13 17.68 -34.24
N VAL A 277 8.22 18.34 -33.77
CA VAL A 277 8.46 19.82 -33.80
C VAL A 277 8.00 20.72 -32.61
N SER A 278 8.96 20.91 -31.69
CA SER A 278 9.40 22.20 -31.08
C SER A 278 8.49 23.04 -30.16
N GLY A 279 9.12 23.71 -29.17
CA GLY A 279 8.58 24.92 -28.51
C GLY A 279 8.70 24.92 -26.99
N HIS A 280 9.24 25.99 -26.40
CA HIS A 280 9.28 26.17 -24.93
C HIS A 280 7.88 26.39 -24.34
N ARG A 281 7.62 25.86 -23.13
CA ARG A 281 6.70 26.47 -22.15
C ARG A 281 6.97 26.05 -20.70
N SER A 282 6.34 26.81 -19.81
CA SER A 282 6.43 26.82 -18.34
C SER A 282 6.40 25.46 -17.65
N TYR A 283 7.02 25.38 -16.46
CA TYR A 283 6.65 24.40 -15.44
C TYR A 283 5.22 24.66 -14.97
N ASN A 284 4.27 23.87 -15.45
CA ASN A 284 3.00 23.47 -14.81
C ASN A 284 2.31 22.43 -15.73
N ASP A 285 1.62 21.48 -15.11
CA ASP A 285 0.77 20.44 -15.70
C ASP A 285 1.41 19.32 -16.57
N CYS A 286 0.75 18.15 -16.46
CA CYS A 286 0.75 16.98 -17.37
C CYS A 286 1.97 16.03 -17.49
N SER A 287 1.66 14.75 -17.19
CA SER A 287 2.09 13.50 -17.88
C SER A 287 3.54 13.02 -17.84
N LEU A 288 3.74 11.76 -17.40
CA LEU A 288 4.60 10.79 -18.09
C LEU A 288 4.23 9.32 -17.75
N PHE A 289 4.31 8.43 -18.74
CA PHE A 289 3.84 7.03 -18.75
C PHE A 289 4.82 6.10 -19.49
N LEU A 290 4.74 4.79 -19.22
CA LEU A 290 5.32 3.57 -19.85
C LEU A 290 4.95 2.40 -18.88
N LEU A 291 4.70 1.10 -19.15
CA LEU A 291 4.52 0.06 -18.06
C LEU A 291 4.82 -1.42 -18.47
N ALA A 292 5.09 -2.32 -17.50
CA ALA A 292 6.11 -3.38 -17.66
C ALA A 292 5.74 -4.77 -18.24
N GLY A 293 6.65 -5.32 -19.07
CA GLY A 293 6.66 -6.74 -19.47
C GLY A 293 8.00 -7.49 -19.29
N LYS A 294 8.03 -8.54 -18.44
CA LYS A 294 9.14 -9.52 -18.43
C LYS A 294 9.08 -10.39 -19.69
N LYS A 295 10.07 -10.21 -20.59
CA LYS A 295 10.11 -10.75 -21.96
C LYS A 295 9.58 -12.18 -22.13
N THR A 296 8.69 -12.34 -23.11
CA THR A 296 8.34 -13.64 -23.70
C THR A 296 9.49 -14.21 -24.53
N VAL A 297 9.66 -15.54 -24.50
CA VAL A 297 10.76 -16.25 -25.18
C VAL A 297 10.69 -16.10 -26.72
N THR A 298 9.52 -15.80 -27.26
CA THR A 298 9.28 -15.46 -28.68
C THR A 298 10.20 -14.35 -29.20
N ASP A 299 10.54 -13.39 -28.36
CA ASP A 299 11.19 -12.13 -28.75
C ASP A 299 12.71 -12.31 -28.96
N LEU A 300 13.23 -13.52 -28.66
CA LEU A 300 14.62 -13.90 -28.89
C LEU A 300 14.86 -14.49 -30.29
N PHE A 301 13.83 -14.93 -31.00
CA PHE A 301 13.99 -15.64 -32.28
C PHE A 301 13.89 -14.74 -33.53
N TRP A 302 13.27 -13.56 -33.43
CA TRP A 302 13.03 -12.67 -34.58
C TRP A 302 14.09 -11.56 -34.77
N LYS A 303 15.38 -11.94 -34.77
CA LYS A 303 16.48 -11.02 -35.16
C LYS A 303 17.55 -11.60 -36.11
N HIS A 304 17.41 -12.84 -36.57
CA HIS A 304 18.37 -13.48 -37.50
C HIS A 304 17.70 -14.27 -38.64
N THR A 305 16.96 -13.56 -39.49
CA THR A 305 16.64 -13.91 -40.89
C THR A 305 16.58 -12.63 -41.71
#